data_AF-A0A258SQN7-F1
#
_entry.id   AF-A0A258SQN7-F1
#
_cell.length_a   1.000
_cell.length_b   1.000
_cell.length_c   1.000
_cell.angle_alpha   90.00
_cell.angle_beta   90.00
_cell.angle_gamma   90.00
#
_symmetry.space_group_name_H-M   'P 1'
#
loop_
_entity.id
_entity.type
_entity.pdbx_description
1 polymer ?
#
loop_
_entity_poly.entity_id
_entity_poly.type
_entity_poly.pdbx_seq_one_letter_code
_entity_poly.pdbx_strand_id
1 'polypeptide(L)'
;MFDNLTVTSNGSLLIQEDPGNNQHLAATWHFDPVTDNAEKILEADPKYFQDKTSPFFITQDEENSGVIEITELVKEASWAKKGQQYFLATMQVHAQSDDPELVEGGQLYLISSSGQ
;
A
#
# COMPACT_ATOMS: atom_id res chain seq x y z
N MET A 1 -6.13 4.77 10.71
CA MET A 1 -5.22 4.36 11.81
C MET A 1 -4.11 3.51 11.21
N PHE A 2 -2.94 3.41 11.84
CA PHE A 2 -1.98 2.37 11.43
C PHE A 2 -2.57 1.00 11.75
N ASP A 3 -2.44 0.08 10.80
CA ASP A 3 -2.99 -1.26 10.91
C ASP A 3 -1.91 -2.31 10.60
N ASN A 4 -1.58 -2.51 9.33
CA ASN A 4 -0.59 -3.50 8.89
C ASN A 4 0.83 -2.96 8.84
N LEU A 5 1.83 -3.83 9.03
CA LEU A 5 3.24 -3.49 8.85
C LEU A 5 4.11 -4.68 8.40
N THR A 6 5.27 -4.38 7.82
CA THR A 6 6.38 -5.33 7.68
C THR A 6 7.67 -4.70 8.16
N VAL A 7 8.54 -5.51 8.77
CA VAL A 7 9.94 -5.14 8.99
C VAL A 7 10.73 -5.54 7.75
N THR A 8 11.52 -4.62 7.22
CA THR A 8 12.36 -4.89 6.05
C THR A 8 13.68 -5.53 6.47
N SER A 9 14.37 -6.14 5.51
CA SER A 9 15.67 -6.80 5.69
C SER A 9 16.78 -5.88 6.22
N ASN A 10 16.62 -4.55 6.13
CA ASN A 10 17.55 -3.57 6.68
C ASN A 10 17.16 -3.06 8.10
N GLY A 11 16.03 -3.52 8.64
CA GLY A 11 15.50 -3.14 9.96
C GLY A 11 14.55 -1.95 9.98
N SER A 12 14.31 -1.28 8.83
CA SER A 12 13.23 -0.29 8.69
C SER A 12 11.85 -0.95 8.63
N LEU A 13 10.80 -0.15 8.64
CA LEU A 13 9.41 -0.60 8.61
C LEU A 13 8.68 0.00 7.43
N LEU A 14 7.82 -0.78 6.78
CA LEU A 14 6.70 -0.24 6.03
C LEU A 14 5.43 -0.41 6.86
N ILE A 15 4.66 0.67 7.02
CA ILE A 15 3.46 0.74 7.85
C ILE A 15 2.31 1.22 6.97
N GLN A 16 1.18 0.53 7.02
CA GLN A 16 -0.01 0.79 6.23
C GLN A 16 -1.13 1.36 7.10
N GLU A 17 -1.97 2.20 6.50
CA GLU A 17 -3.15 2.76 7.15
C GLU A 17 -4.44 2.07 6.70
N ASP A 18 -5.36 1.94 7.67
CA ASP A 18 -6.79 1.71 7.49
C ASP A 18 -7.55 2.94 8.04
N PRO A 19 -8.02 3.86 7.18
CA PRO A 19 -8.85 5.00 7.56
C PRO A 19 -10.15 4.62 8.27
N GLY A 20 -10.73 3.45 8.04
CA GLY A 20 -12.00 3.00 8.62
C GLY A 20 -13.15 3.97 8.35
N ASN A 21 -13.52 4.14 7.08
CA ASN A 21 -14.57 5.05 6.58
C ASN A 21 -14.45 6.53 7.04
N ASN A 22 -13.25 6.97 7.47
CA ASN A 22 -13.00 8.36 7.79
C ASN A 22 -12.54 9.14 6.55
N GLN A 23 -12.75 10.46 6.52
CA GLN A 23 -12.30 11.32 5.41
C GLN A 23 -10.78 11.54 5.47
N HIS A 24 -10.02 10.49 5.17
CA HIS A 24 -8.57 10.42 5.20
C HIS A 24 -8.13 9.41 4.13
N LEU A 25 -7.10 9.74 3.35
CA LEU A 25 -6.56 8.82 2.36
C LEU A 25 -5.53 7.92 3.03
N ALA A 26 -5.69 6.61 2.90
CA ALA A 26 -4.72 5.68 3.41
C ALA A 26 -3.37 5.88 2.74
N ALA A 27 -2.34 5.89 3.57
CA ALA A 27 -0.97 5.96 3.16
C ALA A 27 -0.19 4.70 3.54
N THR A 28 0.90 4.48 2.80
CA THR A 28 2.01 3.63 3.25
C THR A 28 3.16 4.52 3.67
N TRP A 29 3.68 4.26 4.87
CA TRP A 29 4.77 4.98 5.50
C TRP A 29 6.02 4.12 5.55
N HIS A 30 7.17 4.70 5.30
CA HIS A 30 8.47 4.14 5.64
C HIS A 30 8.93 4.74 6.97
N PHE A 31 9.30 3.90 7.92
CA PHE A 31 9.83 4.33 9.21
C PHE A 31 11.21 3.71 9.47
N ASP A 32 12.19 4.55 9.79
CA ASP A 32 13.52 4.12 10.20
C ASP A 32 13.68 4.30 11.72
N PRO A 33 13.75 3.20 12.50
CA PRO A 33 13.85 3.27 13.96
C PRO A 33 15.21 3.77 14.45
N VAL A 34 16.25 3.81 13.60
CA VAL A 34 17.57 4.34 13.97
C VAL A 34 17.56 5.86 13.95
N THR A 35 16.91 6.45 12.95
CA THR A 35 16.83 7.91 12.76
C THR A 35 15.56 8.52 13.36
N ASP A 36 14.61 7.70 13.81
CA ASP A 36 13.28 8.09 14.27
C ASP A 36 12.52 8.93 13.21
N ASN A 37 12.75 8.61 11.95
CA ASN A 37 12.16 9.32 10.83
C ASN A 37 11.04 8.50 10.17
N ALA A 38 9.88 9.14 9.95
CA ALA A 38 8.75 8.58 9.24
C ALA A 38 8.45 9.39 7.98
N GLU A 39 8.37 8.72 6.84
CA GLU A 39 8.07 9.34 5.55
C GLU A 39 6.87 8.64 4.89
N LYS A 40 5.90 9.42 4.43
CA LYS A 40 4.82 8.90 3.59
C LYS A 40 5.39 8.61 2.20
N ILE A 41 5.37 7.34 1.78
CA ILE A 41 5.94 6.90 0.51
C ILE A 41 4.90 6.60 -0.57
N LEU A 42 3.66 6.28 -0.16
CA LEU A 42 2.52 6.06 -1.05
C LEU A 42 1.24 6.60 -0.40
N GLU A 43 0.27 7.00 -1.23
CA GLU A 43 -1.06 7.41 -0.83
C GLU A 43 -2.08 6.96 -1.89
N ALA A 44 -3.29 6.63 -1.47
CA ALA A 44 -4.40 6.34 -2.39
C ALA A 44 -4.72 7.56 -3.28
N ASP A 45 -5.08 7.33 -4.55
CA ASP A 45 -5.35 8.43 -5.49
C ASP A 45 -6.66 9.17 -5.10
N PRO A 46 -6.60 10.48 -4.79
CA PRO A 46 -7.74 11.24 -4.29
C PRO A 46 -8.99 11.19 -5.19
N LYS A 47 -8.81 11.00 -6.51
CA LYS A 47 -9.94 11.01 -7.45
C LYS A 47 -10.86 9.79 -7.31
N TYR A 48 -10.38 8.70 -6.71
CA TYR A 48 -11.18 7.50 -6.44
C TYR A 48 -11.75 7.52 -5.02
N PHE A 49 -11.03 8.11 -4.06
CA PHE A 49 -11.30 7.89 -2.63
C PHE A 49 -11.62 9.14 -1.79
N GLN A 50 -11.44 10.35 -2.33
CA GLN A 50 -11.67 11.59 -1.57
C GLN A 50 -12.59 12.57 -2.31
N ASP A 51 -12.40 12.76 -3.62
CA ASP A 51 -13.20 13.69 -4.41
C ASP A 51 -14.55 13.07 -4.78
N LYS A 52 -15.58 13.31 -3.96
CA LYS A 52 -16.96 12.85 -4.21
C LYS A 52 -17.60 13.43 -5.47
N THR A 53 -16.98 14.44 -6.10
CA THR A 53 -17.46 15.03 -7.36
C THR A 53 -16.78 14.42 -8.58
N SER A 54 -15.71 13.64 -8.38
CA SER A 54 -15.02 12.91 -9.44
C SER A 54 -15.97 11.90 -10.09
N PRO A 55 -16.00 11.81 -11.43
CA PRO A 55 -16.74 10.75 -12.11
C PRO A 55 -16.13 9.35 -11.88
N PHE A 56 -14.94 9.29 -11.27
CA PHE A 56 -14.25 8.07 -10.90
C PHE A 56 -14.37 7.74 -9.41
N PHE A 57 -15.11 8.53 -8.62
CA PHE A 57 -15.26 8.25 -7.20
C PHE A 57 -15.87 6.85 -6.98
N ILE A 58 -15.25 6.06 -6.11
CA ILE A 58 -15.69 4.69 -5.78
C ILE A 58 -16.31 4.68 -4.37
N THR A 59 -15.50 4.98 -3.36
CA THR A 59 -15.87 4.98 -1.94
C THR A 59 -14.83 5.80 -1.18
N GLN A 60 -15.15 6.29 0.01
CA GLN A 60 -14.14 6.87 0.93
C GLN A 60 -13.58 5.82 1.90
N ASP A 61 -14.10 4.61 1.83
CA ASP A 61 -13.78 3.50 2.72
C ASP A 61 -12.85 2.55 1.97
N GLU A 62 -11.58 2.92 1.94
CA GLU A 62 -10.49 2.10 1.41
C GLU A 62 -9.52 1.77 2.54
N GLU A 63 -8.71 0.73 2.35
CA GLU A 63 -7.65 0.40 3.30
C GLU A 63 -6.47 -0.31 2.62
N ASN A 64 -5.28 -0.21 3.23
CA ASN A 64 -4.13 -1.03 2.89
C ASN A 64 -4.02 -2.22 3.86
N SER A 65 -4.19 -3.43 3.35
CA SER A 65 -4.51 -4.62 4.16
C SER A 65 -3.44 -5.73 4.08
N GLY A 66 -2.17 -5.35 4.00
CA GLY A 66 -1.06 -6.30 3.96
C GLY A 66 0.12 -5.82 3.13
N VAL A 67 1.32 -6.08 3.66
CA VAL A 67 2.59 -5.83 2.98
C VAL A 67 3.62 -6.87 3.41
N ILE A 68 4.36 -7.41 2.46
CA ILE A 68 5.49 -8.33 2.71
C ILE A 68 6.68 -7.97 1.83
N GLU A 69 7.89 -8.13 2.35
CA GLU A 69 9.10 -8.05 1.52
C GLU A 69 9.28 -9.33 0.71
N ILE A 70 9.45 -9.19 -0.60
CA ILE A 70 9.65 -10.29 -1.56
C ILE A 70 11.00 -10.20 -2.27
N THR A 71 11.89 -9.28 -1.86
CA THR A 71 13.20 -9.01 -2.49
C THR A 71 13.96 -10.29 -2.82
N GLU A 72 14.13 -11.19 -1.85
CA GLU A 72 14.88 -12.43 -2.04
C GLU A 72 14.18 -13.42 -2.99
N LEU A 73 12.84 -13.40 -3.06
CA LEU A 73 12.07 -14.27 -3.94
C LEU A 73 12.21 -13.87 -5.40
N VAL A 74 12.35 -12.57 -5.66
CA VAL A 74 12.33 -12.01 -7.02
C VAL A 74 13.70 -11.58 -7.54
N LYS A 75 14.77 -11.72 -6.76
CA LYS A 75 16.12 -11.23 -7.12
C LYS A 75 16.68 -11.77 -8.45
N GLU A 76 16.25 -12.96 -8.87
CA GLU A 76 16.65 -13.60 -10.13
C GLU A 76 15.64 -13.32 -11.28
N ALA A 77 14.54 -12.62 -11.01
CA ALA A 77 13.57 -12.28 -12.04
C ALA A 77 14.16 -11.27 -13.03
N SER A 78 13.86 -11.42 -14.33
CA SER A 78 14.42 -10.59 -15.39
C SER A 78 14.09 -9.09 -15.29
N TRP A 79 13.05 -8.75 -14.54
CA TRP A 79 12.63 -7.37 -14.29
C TRP A 79 13.22 -6.77 -13.00
N ALA A 80 13.80 -7.61 -12.12
CA ALA A 80 14.36 -7.16 -10.87
C ALA A 80 15.69 -6.43 -11.10
N LYS A 81 15.85 -5.28 -10.46
CA LYS A 81 17.04 -4.45 -10.48
C LYS A 81 17.84 -4.68 -9.21
N LYS A 82 19.13 -4.94 -9.39
CA LYS A 82 20.07 -5.10 -8.27
C LYS A 82 20.07 -3.84 -7.39
N GLY A 83 20.04 -4.04 -6.07
CA GLY A 83 20.07 -2.95 -5.08
C GLY A 83 18.71 -2.32 -4.76
N GLN A 84 17.63 -2.79 -5.39
CA GLN A 84 16.27 -2.42 -4.97
C GLN A 84 15.69 -3.45 -4.00
N GLN A 85 14.85 -2.97 -3.08
CA GLN A 85 13.94 -3.80 -2.31
C GLN A 85 12.58 -3.88 -3.01
N TYR A 86 11.93 -5.02 -2.90
CA TYR A 86 10.63 -5.29 -3.50
C TYR A 86 9.65 -5.75 -2.44
N PHE A 87 8.45 -5.17 -2.46
CA PHE A 87 7.37 -5.51 -1.55
C PHE A 87 6.10 -5.82 -2.33
N LEU A 88 5.37 -6.83 -1.88
CA LEU A 88 4.04 -7.13 -2.38
C LEU A 88 3.03 -6.63 -1.35
N ALA A 89 2.06 -5.84 -1.79
CA ALA A 89 1.08 -5.22 -0.93
C ALA A 89 -0.33 -5.29 -1.51
N THR A 90 -1.33 -5.20 -0.63
CA THR A 90 -2.75 -5.29 -0.98
C THR A 90 -3.53 -4.08 -0.51
N MET A 91 -4.46 -3.64 -1.34
CA MET A 91 -5.47 -2.63 -1.02
C MET A 91 -6.85 -3.28 -1.11
N GLN A 92 -7.72 -2.97 -0.15
CA GLN A 92 -9.14 -3.28 -0.21
C GLN A 92 -9.93 -2.00 -0.47
N VAL A 93 -11.00 -2.13 -1.24
CA VAL A 93 -11.90 -1.03 -1.57
C VAL A 93 -13.28 -1.45 -1.10
N HIS A 94 -13.73 -0.92 0.05
CA HIS A 94 -15.02 -1.23 0.64
C HIS A 94 -16.15 -0.58 -0.18
N ALA A 95 -16.41 -1.21 -1.31
CA ALA A 95 -17.51 -0.96 -2.22
C ALA A 95 -17.95 -2.32 -2.77
N GLN A 96 -19.25 -2.58 -2.73
CA GLN A 96 -19.81 -3.82 -3.23
C GLN A 96 -19.37 -4.06 -4.68
N SER A 97 -18.86 -5.26 -4.94
CA SER A 97 -18.49 -5.68 -6.29
C SER A 97 -19.74 -5.94 -7.15
N ASP A 98 -19.68 -5.56 -8.43
CA ASP A 98 -20.67 -5.96 -9.44
C ASP A 98 -20.49 -7.43 -9.89
N ASP A 99 -19.31 -8.00 -9.66
CA ASP A 99 -19.04 -9.42 -9.85
C ASP A 99 -19.60 -10.21 -8.66
N PRO A 100 -20.60 -11.10 -8.85
CA PRO A 100 -21.24 -11.83 -7.76
C PRO A 100 -20.33 -12.88 -7.11
N GLU A 101 -19.17 -13.21 -7.70
CA GLU A 101 -18.17 -14.08 -7.08
C GLU A 101 -17.27 -13.34 -6.08
N LEU A 102 -17.30 -12.01 -6.10
CA LEU A 102 -16.51 -11.14 -5.23
C LEU A 102 -17.40 -10.39 -4.24
N VAL A 103 -16.87 -10.12 -3.04
CA VAL A 103 -17.57 -9.30 -2.04
C VAL A 103 -17.32 -7.81 -2.35
N GLU A 104 -16.06 -7.45 -2.55
CA GLU A 104 -15.57 -6.08 -2.69
C GLU A 104 -14.41 -5.97 -3.68
N GLY A 105 -14.03 -4.75 -4.03
CA GLY A 105 -12.88 -4.45 -4.88
C GLY A 105 -11.55 -4.49 -4.13
N GLY A 106 -10.46 -4.47 -4.89
CA GLY A 106 -9.11 -4.37 -4.33
C GLY A 106 -8.02 -4.39 -5.38
N GLN A 107 -6.78 -4.27 -4.92
CA GLN A 107 -5.60 -4.30 -5.78
C GLN A 107 -4.46 -5.05 -5.09
N LEU A 108 -3.81 -5.95 -5.83
CA LEU A 108 -2.47 -6.44 -5.51
C LEU A 108 -1.46 -5.59 -6.27
N TYR A 109 -0.48 -5.00 -5.56
CA TYR A 109 0.50 -4.11 -6.17
C TYR A 109 1.93 -4.39 -5.67
N LEU A 110 2.90 -4.05 -6.51
CA LEU A 110 4.33 -4.18 -6.22
C LEU A 110 4.89 -2.81 -5.88
N ILE A 111 5.60 -2.71 -4.75
CA ILE A 111 6.39 -1.54 -4.38
C ILE A 111 7.86 -1.87 -4.66
N SER A 112 8.57 -0.99 -5.35
CA SER A 112 10.02 -1.07 -5.51
C SER A 112 10.69 0.14 -4.89
N SER A 113 11.72 -0.06 -4.06
CA SER A 113 12.51 1.06 -3.57
C SER A 113 13.22 1.75 -4.74
N SER A 114 13.44 3.06 -4.62
CA SER A 114 14.37 3.77 -5.49
C SER A 114 15.73 3.08 -5.38
N GLY A 115 16.37 2.77 -6.53
CA GLY A 115 17.74 2.27 -6.50
C GLY A 115 18.66 3.37 -5.97
N GLN A 116 19.70 2.99 -5.22
CA GLN A 116 20.83 3.89 -4.97
C GLN A 116 21.58 4.20 -6.27
#